data_AF-A0A8H6P9W8-F1
#
_entry.id   AF-A0A8H6P9W8-F1
#
_cell.length_a   1.000
_cell.length_b   1.000
_cell.length_c   1.000
_cell.angle_alpha   90.00
_cell.angle_beta   90.00
_cell.angle_gamma   90.00
#
_symmetry.space_group_name_H-M   'P 1'
#
loop_
_entity.id
_entity.type
_entity.pdbx_description
1 polymer ?
#
loop_
_entity_poly.entity_id
_entity_poly.type
_entity_poly.pdbx_seq_one_letter_code
_entity_poly.pdbx_strand_id
1 'polypeptide(L)'
;MATKALAIIAGVGPGTGASIARRFAKAYSVVVLSRNPANFEPLVQEINTSGGQALGISMDVTDSTSVKSAFEKISQQYAGVPLAAAVYNAAGGFVRKPFLELTEEEFSQGLDNQGKGGFNFAKGALPLLLQAQGLQHPPTLIFTGATASLKGSANFAAFASGKFALRALAQSLAREFGPKGVHVSHVIIDGVIDIPRTKAWTFEHEDAKLDPDAIAESYWHLHTQPRTTFGFELDLRPYVEKCLLPLSSAATTLIPSTCFNSYSSLEEYFGYLHPWGSDHNGSARMVGNSTDHEYISVNSGTLTLVAKPVSGQPPTSGGIQIHYLSGTVHAKSTFTVQVGSGFNVQAEFQAPVARGTWPAFWLTGADSWPPEIDLAEWKGTGKISFNTFNTSSQVRALDVPYPSPNDFHTIWSEIRDEDGANVSVRFYLDGQLITTQYGRDYIGKPLWLIIDLQMEGSSGSPGPTTDTYYRIRNLSFEQI
;
A
#
# COMPACT_ATOMS: atom_id res chain seq x y z
N MET A 1 -2.93 22.29 -48.95
CA MET A 1 -3.57 21.37 -48.01
C MET A 1 -4.48 22.19 -47.11
N ALA A 2 -5.69 21.75 -46.82
CA ALA A 2 -6.56 22.45 -45.87
C ALA A 2 -5.85 22.53 -44.51
N THR A 3 -5.84 23.71 -43.88
CA THR A 3 -5.21 23.91 -42.57
C THR A 3 -5.97 23.08 -41.54
N LYS A 4 -5.30 22.11 -40.91
CA LYS A 4 -5.88 21.30 -39.85
C LYS A 4 -6.21 22.20 -38.65
N ALA A 5 -7.34 21.95 -37.99
CA ALA A 5 -7.64 22.57 -36.70
C ALA A 5 -6.56 22.21 -35.65
N LEU A 6 -6.51 22.96 -34.56
CA LEU A 6 -5.50 22.83 -33.52
C LEU A 6 -6.00 22.00 -32.33
N ALA A 7 -5.10 21.23 -31.72
CA ALA A 7 -5.29 20.67 -30.39
C ALA A 7 -4.11 21.05 -29.47
N ILE A 8 -4.38 21.49 -28.24
CA ILE A 8 -3.36 21.87 -27.26
C ILE A 8 -3.40 20.90 -26.09
N ILE A 9 -2.28 20.25 -25.77
CA ILE A 9 -2.17 19.25 -24.70
C ILE A 9 -1.13 19.75 -23.70
N ALA A 10 -1.58 20.13 -22.51
CA ALA A 10 -0.72 20.52 -21.40
C ALA A 10 -0.40 19.32 -20.49
N GLY A 11 0.86 19.18 -20.09
CA GLY A 11 1.32 18.08 -19.25
C GLY A 11 1.77 16.87 -20.04
N VAL A 12 2.65 17.08 -21.00
CA VAL A 12 3.22 16.01 -21.82
C VAL A 12 4.51 15.48 -21.23
N GLY A 13 4.57 14.16 -21.12
CA GLY A 13 5.70 13.34 -20.68
C GLY A 13 5.44 11.89 -21.10
N PRO A 14 6.31 10.93 -20.72
CA PRO A 14 6.06 9.52 -21.05
C PRO A 14 4.75 9.06 -20.41
N GLY A 15 3.76 8.69 -21.24
CA GLY A 15 2.44 8.22 -20.80
C GLY A 15 1.26 8.93 -21.45
N THR A 16 0.19 9.14 -20.67
CA THR A 16 -1.13 9.61 -21.13
C THR A 16 -1.07 10.86 -22.01
N GLY A 17 -0.31 11.88 -21.61
CA GLY A 17 -0.19 13.11 -22.39
C GLY A 17 0.40 12.88 -23.79
N ALA A 18 1.37 11.98 -23.91
CA ALA A 18 1.95 11.60 -25.20
C ALA A 18 0.96 10.79 -26.06
N SER A 19 0.25 9.84 -25.46
CA SER A 19 -0.78 9.06 -26.16
C SER A 19 -1.93 9.93 -26.66
N ILE A 20 -2.41 10.88 -25.84
CA ILE A 20 -3.42 11.87 -26.26
C ILE A 20 -2.88 12.70 -27.44
N ALA A 21 -1.65 13.22 -27.35
CA ALA A 21 -1.05 14.00 -28.44
C ALA A 21 -0.95 13.19 -29.75
N ARG A 22 -0.48 11.93 -29.70
CA ARG A 22 -0.47 11.04 -30.87
C ARG A 22 -1.86 10.84 -31.45
N ARG A 23 -2.84 10.61 -30.58
CA ARG A 23 -4.21 10.34 -31.02
C ARG A 23 -4.85 11.55 -31.72
N PHE A 24 -4.64 12.74 -31.17
CA PHE A 24 -5.17 13.99 -31.75
C PHE A 24 -4.39 14.40 -33.00
N ALA A 25 -3.09 14.08 -33.10
CA ALA A 25 -2.27 14.39 -34.28
C ALA A 25 -2.74 13.68 -35.57
N LYS A 26 -3.50 12.58 -35.44
CA LYS A 26 -4.15 11.92 -36.58
C LYS A 26 -5.15 12.86 -37.28
N ALA A 27 -5.82 13.75 -36.54
CA ALA A 27 -6.85 14.66 -37.06
C ALA A 27 -6.41 16.14 -37.11
N TYR A 28 -5.58 16.56 -36.17
CA TYR A 28 -5.26 17.97 -35.90
C TYR A 28 -3.76 18.25 -35.93
N SER A 29 -3.41 19.53 -36.05
CA SER A 29 -2.07 19.98 -35.66
C SER A 29 -2.05 20.08 -34.13
N VAL A 30 -0.97 19.62 -33.50
CA VAL A 30 -0.90 19.47 -32.05
C VAL A 30 0.16 20.37 -31.44
N VAL A 31 -0.20 21.12 -30.41
CA VAL A 31 0.77 21.81 -29.54
C VAL A 31 0.87 21.05 -28.23
N VAL A 32 2.09 20.65 -27.86
CA VAL A 32 2.38 19.97 -26.59
C VAL A 32 3.10 20.91 -25.64
N LEU A 33 2.64 20.96 -24.38
CA LEU A 33 3.17 21.86 -23.36
C LEU A 33 3.73 21.06 -22.18
N SER A 34 4.98 21.34 -21.80
CA SER A 34 5.60 20.86 -20.55
C SER A 34 6.73 21.81 -20.14
N ARG A 35 7.12 21.82 -18.87
CA ARG A 35 8.21 22.68 -18.37
C ARG A 35 9.54 22.37 -19.06
N ASN A 36 9.93 21.10 -19.11
CA ASN A 36 11.20 20.66 -19.66
C ASN A 36 11.02 20.22 -21.14
N PRO A 37 11.74 20.82 -22.10
CA PRO A 37 11.72 20.42 -23.50
C PRO A 37 12.03 18.93 -23.74
N ALA A 38 12.92 18.34 -22.94
CA ALA A 38 13.27 16.93 -23.06
C ALA A 38 12.07 15.97 -22.90
N ASN A 39 10.98 16.41 -22.27
CA ASN A 39 9.76 15.61 -22.10
C ASN A 39 8.88 15.57 -23.37
N PHE A 40 9.04 16.50 -24.31
CA PHE A 40 8.18 16.60 -25.50
C PHE A 40 8.93 16.58 -26.82
N GLU A 41 10.23 16.95 -26.86
CA GLU A 41 11.01 16.98 -28.11
C GLU A 41 11.00 15.64 -28.86
N PRO A 42 11.21 14.48 -28.22
CA PRO A 42 11.15 13.18 -28.91
C PRO A 42 9.76 12.91 -29.51
N LEU A 43 8.70 13.26 -28.78
CA LEU A 43 7.32 13.07 -29.24
C LEU A 43 6.99 14.00 -30.43
N VAL A 44 7.45 15.24 -30.39
CA VAL A 44 7.26 16.19 -31.50
C VAL A 44 7.94 15.67 -32.76
N GLN A 45 9.18 15.19 -32.64
CA GLN A 45 9.90 14.56 -33.75
C GLN A 45 9.14 13.33 -34.27
N GLU A 46 8.73 12.42 -33.38
CA GLU A 46 7.97 11.22 -33.71
C GLU A 46 6.70 11.53 -34.52
N ILE A 47 5.88 12.48 -34.04
CA ILE A 47 4.64 12.87 -34.71
C ILE A 47 4.91 13.48 -36.09
N ASN A 48 5.92 14.36 -36.19
CA ASN A 48 6.26 15.03 -37.45
C ASN A 48 6.82 14.04 -38.49
N THR A 49 7.70 13.13 -38.08
CA THR A 49 8.25 12.08 -38.96
C THR A 49 7.17 11.08 -39.41
N SER A 50 6.12 10.89 -38.60
CA SER A 50 4.97 10.05 -38.94
C SER A 50 3.92 10.77 -39.81
N GLY A 51 4.22 11.97 -40.32
CA GLY A 51 3.33 12.75 -41.21
C GLY A 51 2.28 13.61 -40.49
N GLY A 52 2.33 13.67 -39.16
CA GLY A 52 1.54 14.62 -38.36
C GLY A 52 2.16 16.02 -38.34
N GLN A 53 1.55 16.92 -37.56
CA GLN A 53 2.11 18.25 -37.28
C GLN A 53 2.10 18.48 -35.77
N ALA A 54 3.27 18.65 -35.17
CA ALA A 54 3.44 18.90 -33.75
C ALA A 54 4.42 20.06 -33.50
N LEU A 55 4.10 20.87 -32.50
CA LEU A 55 4.98 21.91 -31.94
C LEU A 55 5.05 21.75 -30.41
N GLY A 56 6.26 21.80 -29.86
CA GLY A 56 6.47 21.80 -28.42
C GLY A 56 6.77 23.20 -27.89
N ILE A 57 6.16 23.57 -26.76
CA ILE A 57 6.42 24.86 -26.09
C ILE A 57 6.66 24.61 -24.60
N SER A 58 7.76 25.19 -24.09
CA SER A 58 8.02 25.19 -22.65
C SER A 58 7.02 26.08 -21.92
N MET A 59 6.31 25.50 -20.93
CA MET A 59 5.32 26.21 -20.13
C MET A 59 5.25 25.64 -18.71
N ASP A 60 5.28 26.53 -17.72
CA ASP A 60 4.93 26.20 -16.33
C ASP A 60 3.49 26.60 -16.06
N VAL A 61 2.63 25.61 -15.78
CA VAL A 61 1.20 25.84 -15.50
C VAL A 61 0.97 26.65 -14.23
N THR A 62 1.90 26.63 -13.26
CA THR A 62 1.73 27.35 -12.00
C THR A 62 2.07 28.84 -12.10
N ASP A 63 2.70 29.26 -13.19
CA ASP A 63 3.03 30.66 -13.50
C ASP A 63 2.11 31.22 -14.59
N SER A 64 1.25 32.17 -14.22
CA SER A 64 0.32 32.81 -15.14
C SER A 64 1.04 33.57 -16.27
N THR A 65 2.24 34.07 -16.04
CA THR A 65 3.04 34.78 -17.05
C THR A 65 3.56 33.78 -18.08
N SER A 66 4.13 32.66 -17.62
CA SER A 66 4.54 31.54 -18.49
C SER A 66 3.39 31.05 -19.38
N VAL A 67 2.21 30.82 -18.79
CA VAL A 67 1.01 30.39 -19.53
C VAL A 67 0.59 31.42 -20.57
N LYS A 68 0.51 32.70 -20.18
CA LYS A 68 0.15 33.78 -21.10
C LYS A 68 1.09 33.83 -22.30
N SER A 69 2.41 33.83 -22.06
CA SER A 69 3.42 33.84 -23.11
C SER A 69 3.36 32.61 -24.02
N ALA A 70 3.04 31.43 -23.49
CA ALA A 70 2.85 30.23 -24.31
C ALA A 70 1.64 30.38 -25.25
N PHE A 71 0.48 30.82 -24.74
CA PHE A 71 -0.72 31.02 -25.56
C PHE A 71 -0.57 32.17 -26.58
N GLU A 72 0.19 33.22 -26.28
CA GLU A 72 0.55 34.27 -27.25
C GLU A 72 1.37 33.70 -28.41
N LYS A 73 2.40 32.88 -28.12
CA LYS A 73 3.19 32.19 -29.15
C LYS A 73 2.33 31.26 -30.01
N ILE A 74 1.42 30.49 -29.39
CA ILE A 74 0.49 29.62 -30.12
C ILE A 74 -0.39 30.44 -31.06
N SER A 75 -0.95 31.55 -30.57
CA SER A 75 -1.84 32.41 -31.36
C SER A 75 -1.12 33.07 -32.53
N GLN A 76 0.16 33.42 -32.37
CA GLN A 76 1.00 33.94 -33.45
C GLN A 76 1.32 32.87 -34.50
N GLN A 77 1.74 31.68 -34.06
CA GLN A 77 2.14 30.59 -34.96
C GLN A 77 0.96 29.99 -35.74
N TYR A 78 -0.22 29.93 -35.11
CA TYR A 78 -1.44 29.32 -35.65
C TYR A 78 -2.54 30.37 -35.87
N ALA A 79 -2.16 31.57 -36.32
CA ALA A 79 -3.10 32.66 -36.56
C ALA A 79 -4.23 32.23 -37.52
N GLY A 80 -5.49 32.40 -37.09
CA GLY A 80 -6.68 32.02 -37.85
C GLY A 80 -7.00 30.52 -37.86
N VAL A 81 -6.22 29.68 -37.18
CA VAL A 81 -6.51 28.25 -37.05
C VAL A 81 -7.45 28.03 -35.85
N PRO A 82 -8.61 27.40 -36.03
CA PRO A 82 -9.55 27.17 -34.92
C PRO A 82 -8.99 26.14 -33.93
N LEU A 83 -9.13 26.41 -32.63
CA LEU A 83 -8.79 25.46 -31.57
C LEU A 83 -9.95 24.47 -31.38
N ALA A 84 -9.72 23.22 -31.77
CA ALA A 84 -10.71 22.14 -31.64
C ALA A 84 -10.71 21.53 -30.24
N ALA A 85 -9.54 21.34 -29.63
CA ALA A 85 -9.44 20.70 -28.32
C ALA A 85 -8.32 21.30 -27.47
N ALA A 86 -8.57 21.42 -26.17
CA ALA A 86 -7.58 21.75 -25.16
C ALA A 86 -7.65 20.71 -24.04
N VAL A 87 -6.53 20.08 -23.72
CA VAL A 87 -6.45 19.03 -22.70
C VAL A 87 -5.47 19.42 -21.62
N TYR A 88 -5.97 19.49 -20.39
CA TYR A 88 -5.18 19.67 -19.20
C TYR A 88 -4.85 18.31 -18.56
N ASN A 89 -3.68 17.76 -18.88
CA ASN A 89 -3.14 16.52 -18.34
C ASN A 89 -2.01 16.74 -17.32
N ALA A 90 -1.59 18.00 -17.12
CA ALA A 90 -0.48 18.31 -16.23
C ALA A 90 -0.73 17.79 -14.81
N ALA A 91 0.11 16.83 -14.41
CA ALA A 91 0.14 16.30 -13.06
C ALA A 91 1.46 16.72 -12.40
N GLY A 92 1.34 17.45 -11.29
CA GLY A 92 2.44 17.80 -10.39
C GLY A 92 1.99 17.62 -8.95
N GLY A 93 2.95 17.57 -8.02
CA GLY A 93 2.66 17.48 -6.58
C GLY A 93 2.04 16.16 -6.12
N PHE A 94 2.39 15.01 -6.75
CA PHE A 94 2.06 13.72 -6.17
C PHE A 94 2.91 13.49 -4.93
N VAL A 95 2.33 13.80 -3.76
CA VAL A 95 2.94 13.59 -2.45
C VAL A 95 2.07 12.60 -1.68
N ARG A 96 2.67 11.50 -1.24
CA ARG A 96 2.06 10.50 -0.34
C ARG A 96 2.83 10.51 0.97
N LYS A 97 2.25 11.07 2.03
CA LYS A 97 2.88 11.19 3.36
C LYS A 97 1.85 11.17 4.50
N PRO A 98 2.20 10.65 5.68
CA PRO A 98 1.42 10.88 6.90
C PRO A 98 1.12 12.37 7.09
N PHE A 99 -0.08 12.69 7.54
CA PHE A 99 -0.54 14.08 7.60
C PHE A 99 0.37 14.99 8.46
N LEU A 100 0.87 14.48 9.58
CA LEU A 100 1.75 15.24 10.49
C LEU A 100 3.16 15.48 9.94
N GLU A 101 3.54 14.79 8.85
CA GLU A 101 4.84 14.95 8.18
C GLU A 101 4.74 15.79 6.90
N LEU A 102 3.53 16.16 6.48
CA LEU A 102 3.28 16.94 5.29
C LEU A 102 3.59 18.41 5.56
N THR A 103 4.49 19.01 4.77
CA THR A 103 4.79 20.44 4.90
C THR A 103 3.75 21.31 4.19
N GLU A 104 3.67 22.59 4.57
CA GLU A 104 2.78 23.56 3.91
C GLU A 104 3.15 23.76 2.44
N GLU A 105 4.44 23.72 2.10
CA GLU A 105 4.92 23.83 0.72
C GLU A 105 4.47 22.63 -0.11
N GLU A 106 4.57 21.42 0.43
CA GLU A 106 4.13 20.19 -0.25
C GLU A 106 2.62 20.17 -0.46
N PHE A 107 1.86 20.63 0.53
CA PHE A 107 0.42 20.81 0.39
C PHE A 107 0.06 21.85 -0.68
N SER A 108 0.72 23.02 -0.63
CA SER A 108 0.51 24.11 -1.59
C SER A 108 0.86 23.70 -3.01
N GLN A 109 1.94 22.93 -3.22
CA GLN A 109 2.32 22.42 -4.53
C GLN A 109 1.21 21.57 -5.17
N GLY A 110 0.46 20.78 -4.40
CA GLY A 110 -0.68 20.00 -4.90
C GLY A 110 -1.79 20.89 -5.44
N LEU A 111 -2.15 21.94 -4.69
CA LEU A 111 -3.15 22.94 -5.08
C LEU A 111 -2.68 23.79 -6.27
N ASP A 112 -1.41 24.22 -6.26
CA ASP A 112 -0.84 25.05 -7.32
C ASP A 112 -0.78 24.31 -8.64
N ASN A 113 -0.26 23.08 -8.64
CA ASN A 113 -0.15 22.31 -9.87
C ASN A 113 -1.53 21.94 -10.41
N GLN A 114 -2.44 21.43 -9.59
CA GLN A 114 -3.72 20.89 -10.09
C GLN A 114 -4.79 21.99 -10.22
N GLY A 115 -5.03 22.75 -9.15
CA GLY A 115 -6.08 23.76 -9.09
C GLY A 115 -5.71 25.03 -9.85
N LYS A 116 -4.67 25.75 -9.39
CA LYS A 116 -4.21 27.00 -10.02
C LYS A 116 -3.72 26.77 -11.45
N GLY A 117 -3.01 25.67 -11.69
CA GLY A 117 -2.56 25.28 -13.02
C GLY A 117 -3.71 25.04 -13.99
N GLY A 118 -4.75 24.31 -13.57
CA GLY A 118 -5.97 24.11 -14.36
C GLY A 118 -6.69 25.42 -14.66
N PHE A 119 -6.77 26.32 -13.68
CA PHE A 119 -7.34 27.65 -13.83
C PHE A 119 -6.57 28.50 -14.87
N ASN A 120 -5.25 28.57 -14.75
CA ASN A 120 -4.40 29.34 -15.66
C ASN A 120 -4.52 28.82 -17.10
N PHE A 121 -4.47 27.49 -17.28
CA PHE A 121 -4.63 26.87 -18.59
C PHE A 121 -6.00 27.17 -19.21
N ALA A 122 -7.07 27.05 -18.43
CA ALA A 122 -8.42 27.37 -18.89
C ALA A 122 -8.56 28.84 -19.31
N LYS A 123 -7.93 29.78 -18.57
CA LYS A 123 -7.90 31.20 -18.93
C LYS A 123 -7.24 31.46 -20.28
N GLY A 124 -6.21 30.70 -20.64
CA GLY A 124 -5.59 30.78 -21.96
C GLY A 124 -6.41 30.11 -23.06
N ALA A 125 -6.98 28.94 -22.79
CA ALA A 125 -7.67 28.12 -23.80
C ALA A 125 -9.08 28.58 -24.13
N LEU A 126 -9.89 28.99 -23.13
CA LEU A 126 -11.32 29.29 -23.32
C LEU A 126 -11.59 30.40 -24.35
N PRO A 127 -10.85 31.52 -24.40
CA PRO A 127 -11.06 32.53 -25.45
C PRO A 127 -10.92 31.96 -26.86
N LEU A 128 -9.92 31.10 -27.08
CA LEU A 128 -9.67 30.45 -28.38
C LEU A 128 -10.75 29.41 -28.71
N LEU A 129 -11.20 28.63 -27.72
CA LEU A 129 -12.30 27.67 -27.90
C LEU A 129 -13.62 28.36 -28.24
N LEU A 130 -13.93 29.50 -27.61
CA LEU A 130 -15.14 30.27 -27.87
C LEU A 130 -15.16 30.95 -29.25
N GLN A 131 -13.99 31.30 -29.76
CA GLN A 131 -13.83 31.90 -31.09
C GLN A 131 -13.77 30.85 -32.20
N ALA A 132 -13.58 29.58 -31.88
CA ALA A 132 -13.45 28.52 -32.88
C ALA A 132 -14.76 28.28 -33.63
N GLN A 133 -14.68 28.34 -34.97
CA GLN A 133 -15.81 28.13 -35.87
C GLN A 133 -15.41 27.16 -37.00
N GLY A 134 -16.41 26.62 -37.71
CA GLY A 134 -16.19 25.73 -38.86
C GLY A 134 -15.59 24.37 -38.52
N LEU A 135 -15.58 23.99 -37.23
CA LEU A 135 -15.11 22.68 -36.78
C LEU A 135 -16.15 21.60 -37.05
N GLN A 136 -15.68 20.39 -37.36
CA GLN A 136 -16.51 19.19 -37.48
C GLN A 136 -17.14 18.79 -36.13
N HIS A 137 -16.41 18.97 -35.03
CA HIS A 137 -16.83 18.65 -33.68
C HIS A 137 -16.82 19.90 -32.79
N PRO A 138 -17.62 19.95 -31.72
CA PRO A 138 -17.61 21.09 -30.81
C PRO A 138 -16.23 21.34 -30.17
N PRO A 139 -15.84 22.62 -29.96
CA PRO A 139 -14.63 22.94 -29.21
C PRO A 139 -14.68 22.30 -27.82
N THR A 140 -13.63 21.59 -27.43
CA THR A 140 -13.63 20.79 -26.19
C THR A 140 -12.50 21.20 -25.25
N LEU A 141 -12.79 21.29 -23.95
CA LEU A 141 -11.83 21.46 -22.87
C LEU A 141 -11.91 20.26 -21.91
N ILE A 142 -10.83 19.49 -21.81
CA ILE A 142 -10.80 18.28 -20.97
C ILE A 142 -9.80 18.47 -19.83
N PHE A 143 -10.22 18.15 -18.61
CA PHE A 143 -9.35 18.09 -17.44
C PHE A 143 -9.13 16.64 -17.02
N THR A 144 -7.87 16.29 -16.75
CA THR A 144 -7.50 14.94 -16.28
C THR A 144 -7.52 14.89 -14.75
N GLY A 145 -8.52 14.21 -14.21
CA GLY A 145 -8.69 13.86 -12.81
C GLY A 145 -7.96 12.58 -12.42
N ALA A 146 -8.33 12.05 -11.25
CA ALA A 146 -7.91 10.76 -10.73
C ALA A 146 -8.95 10.26 -9.72
N THR A 147 -8.82 9.05 -9.19
CA THR A 147 -9.61 8.57 -8.02
C THR A 147 -9.65 9.61 -6.89
N ALA A 148 -8.54 10.33 -6.71
CA ALA A 148 -8.36 11.37 -5.72
C ALA A 148 -9.25 12.62 -5.95
N SER A 149 -9.92 12.74 -7.09
CA SER A 149 -10.96 13.76 -7.36
C SER A 149 -12.30 13.43 -6.69
N LEU A 150 -12.50 12.17 -6.28
CA LEU A 150 -13.73 11.68 -5.64
C LEU A 150 -13.54 11.30 -4.18
N LYS A 151 -12.33 10.86 -3.80
CA LYS A 151 -12.04 10.35 -2.45
C LYS A 151 -10.63 10.74 -2.00
N GLY A 152 -10.53 11.34 -0.81
CA GLY A 152 -9.26 11.57 -0.14
C GLY A 152 -8.80 10.33 0.64
N SER A 153 -7.85 9.57 0.11
CA SER A 153 -7.28 8.41 0.80
C SER A 153 -6.23 8.85 1.84
N ALA A 154 -6.01 8.03 2.87
CA ALA A 154 -4.97 8.27 3.87
C ALA A 154 -3.61 8.53 3.20
N ASN A 155 -2.88 9.50 3.74
CA ASN A 155 -1.59 9.98 3.22
C ASN A 155 -1.62 10.76 1.89
N PHE A 156 -2.79 11.03 1.30
CA PHE A 156 -2.92 11.75 0.02
C PHE A 156 -3.47 13.18 0.16
N ALA A 157 -3.38 13.81 1.33
CA ALA A 157 -4.03 15.11 1.60
C ALA A 157 -3.72 16.19 0.56
N ALA A 158 -2.44 16.38 0.20
CA ALA A 158 -2.01 17.35 -0.82
C ALA A 158 -2.57 17.03 -2.22
N PHE A 159 -2.42 15.79 -2.67
CA PHE A 159 -2.83 15.35 -4.00
C PHE A 159 -4.35 15.37 -4.17
N ALA A 160 -5.09 14.86 -3.18
CA ALA A 160 -6.54 14.83 -3.19
C ALA A 160 -7.11 16.26 -3.18
N SER A 161 -6.61 17.15 -2.33
CA SER A 161 -7.09 18.54 -2.28
C SER A 161 -6.96 19.24 -3.64
N GLY A 162 -5.80 19.08 -4.31
CA GLY A 162 -5.60 19.60 -5.67
C GLY A 162 -6.57 18.99 -6.70
N LYS A 163 -6.82 17.68 -6.65
CA LYS A 163 -7.72 16.99 -7.58
C LYS A 163 -9.20 17.30 -7.35
N PHE A 164 -9.62 17.52 -6.11
CA PHE A 164 -10.95 18.05 -5.79
C PHE A 164 -11.12 19.49 -6.31
N ALA A 165 -10.11 20.35 -6.12
CA ALA A 165 -10.13 21.72 -6.64
C ALA A 165 -10.24 21.75 -8.17
N LEU A 166 -9.49 20.89 -8.87
CA LEU A 166 -9.57 20.75 -10.33
C LEU A 166 -10.96 20.28 -10.80
N ARG A 167 -11.55 19.31 -10.11
CA ARG A 167 -12.91 18.82 -10.41
C ARG A 167 -13.95 19.92 -10.22
N ALA A 168 -13.89 20.68 -9.13
CA ALA A 168 -14.79 21.79 -8.86
C ALA A 168 -14.69 22.91 -9.91
N LEU A 169 -13.45 23.22 -10.34
CA LEU A 169 -13.21 24.14 -11.46
C LEU A 169 -13.87 23.63 -12.75
N ALA A 170 -13.63 22.37 -13.12
CA ALA A 170 -14.19 21.78 -14.33
C ALA A 170 -15.73 21.82 -14.33
N GLN A 171 -16.38 21.48 -13.20
CA GLN A 171 -17.84 21.58 -13.04
C GLN A 171 -18.35 23.00 -13.27
N SER A 172 -17.66 23.99 -12.69
CA SER A 172 -18.04 25.40 -12.81
C SER A 172 -17.94 25.88 -14.26
N LEU A 173 -16.83 25.55 -14.93
CA LEU A 173 -16.62 25.89 -16.33
C LEU A 173 -17.60 25.18 -17.26
N ALA A 174 -17.96 23.92 -16.99
CA ALA A 174 -18.95 23.20 -17.78
C ALA A 174 -20.34 23.87 -17.74
N ARG A 175 -20.77 24.31 -16.56
CA ARG A 175 -22.04 25.02 -16.39
C ARG A 175 -22.03 26.39 -17.07
N GLU A 176 -20.90 27.09 -17.05
CA GLU A 176 -20.78 28.42 -17.65
C GLU A 176 -20.61 28.39 -19.18
N PHE A 177 -19.78 27.49 -19.71
CA PHE A 177 -19.36 27.49 -21.11
C PHE A 177 -20.04 26.41 -21.96
N GLY A 178 -20.64 25.40 -21.35
CA GLY A 178 -21.49 24.42 -22.03
C GLY A 178 -22.60 25.06 -22.87
N PRO A 179 -23.42 25.98 -22.28
CA PRO A 179 -24.44 26.72 -23.03
C PRO A 179 -23.86 27.62 -24.14
N LYS A 180 -22.57 27.97 -24.08
CA LYS A 180 -21.84 28.74 -25.10
C LYS A 180 -21.22 27.84 -26.19
N GLY A 181 -21.48 26.53 -26.14
CA GLY A 181 -21.08 25.57 -27.17
C GLY A 181 -19.71 24.93 -26.95
N VAL A 182 -19.05 25.16 -25.81
CA VAL A 182 -17.78 24.51 -25.44
C VAL A 182 -18.05 23.28 -24.60
N HIS A 183 -17.57 22.11 -25.03
CA HIS A 183 -17.68 20.86 -24.29
C HIS A 183 -16.61 20.79 -23.21
N VAL A 184 -16.96 21.07 -21.96
CA VAL A 184 -16.03 20.91 -20.83
C VAL A 184 -16.24 19.55 -20.17
N SER A 185 -15.18 18.75 -20.07
CA SER A 185 -15.21 17.41 -19.45
C SER A 185 -14.13 17.23 -18.38
N HIS A 186 -14.36 16.30 -17.47
CA HIS A 186 -13.43 15.86 -16.44
C HIS A 186 -13.28 14.33 -16.51
N VAL A 187 -12.08 13.84 -16.83
CA VAL A 187 -11.81 12.40 -16.97
C VAL A 187 -11.12 11.89 -15.72
N ILE A 188 -11.77 10.98 -15.01
CA ILE A 188 -11.24 10.30 -13.83
C ILE A 188 -10.46 9.08 -14.32
N ILE A 189 -9.15 9.08 -14.06
CA ILE A 189 -8.32 7.90 -14.25
C ILE A 189 -8.23 7.18 -12.90
N ASP A 190 -8.98 6.08 -12.79
CA ASP A 190 -9.12 5.25 -11.60
C ASP A 190 -8.28 3.97 -11.74
N GLY A 191 -6.96 4.13 -11.62
CA GLY A 191 -6.03 3.02 -11.67
C GLY A 191 -4.61 3.42 -12.04
N VAL A 192 -3.72 2.44 -12.03
CA VAL A 192 -2.31 2.62 -12.43
C VAL A 192 -2.22 2.55 -13.95
N ILE A 193 -1.59 3.55 -14.56
CA ILE A 193 -1.39 3.61 -16.01
C ILE A 193 -0.11 2.85 -16.36
N ASP A 194 -0.10 2.07 -17.43
CA ASP A 194 1.11 1.34 -17.88
C ASP A 194 2.09 2.27 -18.60
N ILE A 195 3.05 2.79 -17.86
CA ILE A 195 4.03 3.78 -18.32
C ILE A 195 5.42 3.44 -17.74
N PRO A 196 6.52 3.99 -18.28
CA PRO A 196 7.87 3.67 -17.79
C PRO A 196 8.05 3.82 -16.27
N ARG A 197 7.40 4.82 -15.65
CA ARG A 197 7.46 5.07 -14.19
C ARG A 197 6.80 3.97 -13.35
N THR A 198 5.79 3.30 -13.89
CA THR A 198 5.02 2.25 -13.19
C THR A 198 5.38 0.86 -13.69
N LYS A 199 6.37 0.74 -14.59
CA LYS A 199 6.76 -0.52 -15.23
C LYS A 199 7.22 -1.57 -14.23
N ALA A 200 7.94 -1.16 -13.18
CA ALA A 200 8.42 -2.06 -12.13
C ALA A 200 7.32 -2.50 -11.14
N TRP A 201 6.10 -1.93 -11.22
CA TRP A 201 5.00 -2.30 -10.33
C TRP A 201 4.34 -3.56 -10.85
N THR A 202 4.41 -4.63 -10.06
CA THR A 202 3.80 -5.93 -10.36
C THR A 202 2.39 -6.00 -9.80
N PHE A 203 1.48 -6.58 -10.57
CA PHE A 203 0.09 -6.82 -10.19
C PHE A 203 -0.24 -8.28 -10.47
N GLU A 204 -1.22 -8.82 -9.77
CA GLU A 204 -1.65 -10.22 -9.91
C GLU A 204 -2.15 -10.56 -11.32
N HIS A 205 -2.67 -9.56 -12.03
CA HIS A 205 -3.24 -9.73 -13.37
C HIS A 205 -2.56 -8.81 -14.38
N GLU A 206 -2.34 -9.32 -15.60
CA GLU A 206 -1.68 -8.58 -16.69
C GLU A 206 -2.44 -7.30 -17.07
N ASP A 207 -3.77 -7.36 -17.09
CA ASP A 207 -4.66 -6.21 -17.36
C ASP A 207 -4.92 -5.26 -16.16
N ALA A 208 -4.12 -5.32 -15.10
CA ALA A 208 -4.31 -4.47 -13.91
C ALA A 208 -3.90 -3.01 -14.12
N LYS A 209 -3.24 -2.70 -15.24
CA LYS A 209 -2.85 -1.33 -15.61
C LYS A 209 -3.68 -0.83 -16.78
N LEU A 210 -4.00 0.45 -16.76
CA LEU A 210 -4.65 1.12 -17.88
C LEU A 210 -3.64 1.37 -18.99
N ASP A 211 -3.97 0.94 -20.20
CA ASP A 211 -3.24 1.30 -21.42
C ASP A 211 -3.41 2.82 -21.70
N PRO A 212 -2.32 3.60 -21.76
CA PRO A 212 -2.40 5.03 -22.06
C PRO A 212 -2.99 5.35 -23.45
N ASP A 213 -2.87 4.46 -24.43
CA ASP A 213 -3.47 4.64 -25.75
C ASP A 213 -4.99 4.40 -25.72
N ALA A 214 -5.45 3.41 -24.93
CA ALA A 214 -6.89 3.22 -24.68
C ALA A 214 -7.51 4.41 -23.93
N ILE A 215 -6.78 5.01 -22.99
CA ILE A 215 -7.19 6.27 -22.35
C ILE A 215 -7.33 7.37 -23.42
N ALA A 216 -6.36 7.50 -24.34
CA ALA A 216 -6.41 8.52 -25.38
C ALA A 216 -7.61 8.38 -26.34
N GLU A 217 -8.05 7.15 -26.66
CA GLU A 217 -9.29 6.92 -27.42
C GLU A 217 -10.53 7.41 -26.67
N SER A 218 -10.56 7.29 -25.35
CA SER A 218 -11.66 7.81 -24.51
C SER A 218 -11.73 9.35 -24.56
N TYR A 219 -10.58 10.04 -24.59
CA TYR A 219 -10.52 11.49 -24.75
C TYR A 219 -11.01 11.92 -26.14
N TRP A 220 -10.64 11.15 -27.18
CA TRP A 220 -11.15 11.38 -28.52
C TRP A 220 -12.67 11.16 -28.59
N HIS A 221 -13.18 10.10 -27.97
CA HIS A 221 -14.61 9.84 -27.90
C HIS A 221 -15.36 11.04 -27.32
N LEU A 222 -14.94 11.56 -26.16
CA LEU A 222 -15.51 12.77 -25.55
C LEU A 222 -15.49 13.95 -26.52
N HIS A 223 -14.33 14.24 -27.13
CA HIS A 223 -14.19 15.36 -28.07
C HIS A 223 -15.17 15.29 -29.25
N THR A 224 -15.48 14.08 -29.73
CA THR A 224 -16.36 13.89 -30.89
C THR A 224 -17.86 13.91 -30.56
N GLN A 225 -18.25 14.03 -29.29
CA GLN A 225 -19.65 14.00 -28.88
C GLN A 225 -20.44 15.18 -29.46
N PRO A 226 -21.70 14.96 -29.89
CA PRO A 226 -22.57 16.06 -30.31
C PRO A 226 -23.01 16.90 -29.10
N ARG A 227 -23.41 18.14 -29.36
CA ARG A 227 -23.91 19.08 -28.33
C ARG A 227 -25.12 18.55 -27.53
N THR A 228 -25.87 17.62 -28.09
CA THR A 228 -27.03 17.00 -27.44
C THR A 228 -26.65 16.02 -26.32
N THR A 229 -25.39 15.60 -26.24
CA THR A 229 -24.93 14.57 -25.29
C THR A 229 -23.51 14.86 -24.80
N PHE A 230 -23.23 16.10 -24.38
CA PHE A 230 -21.97 16.42 -23.71
C PHE A 230 -21.86 15.65 -22.39
N GLY A 231 -21.00 14.63 -22.38
CA GLY A 231 -20.60 13.94 -21.16
C GLY A 231 -19.72 14.86 -20.32
N PHE A 232 -20.11 15.13 -19.08
CA PHE A 232 -19.30 15.94 -18.18
C PHE A 232 -18.17 15.13 -17.53
N GLU A 233 -18.45 13.93 -17.06
CA GLU A 233 -17.49 13.11 -16.31
C GLU A 233 -17.42 11.71 -16.91
N LEU A 234 -16.20 11.21 -17.11
CA LEU A 234 -15.92 9.86 -17.57
C LEU A 234 -14.92 9.21 -16.61
N ASP A 235 -15.24 8.01 -16.15
CA ASP A 235 -14.41 7.23 -15.22
C ASP A 235 -13.81 6.03 -15.96
N LEU A 236 -12.48 5.92 -15.94
CA LEU A 236 -11.70 4.89 -16.61
C LEU A 236 -10.94 4.07 -15.58
N ARG A 237 -11.15 2.75 -15.60
CA ARG A 237 -10.61 1.77 -14.65
C ARG A 237 -10.21 0.48 -15.38
N PRO A 238 -9.19 -0.28 -14.90
CA PRO A 238 -8.92 -1.61 -15.41
C PRO A 238 -10.11 -2.54 -15.13
N TYR A 239 -10.40 -3.51 -15.99
CA TYR A 239 -11.58 -4.38 -15.78
C TYR A 239 -11.40 -5.35 -14.60
N VAL A 240 -10.16 -5.68 -14.26
CA VAL A 240 -9.81 -6.52 -13.12
C VAL A 240 -9.85 -5.78 -11.79
N GLU A 241 -10.43 -4.59 -11.77
CA GLU A 241 -10.60 -3.80 -10.55
C GLU A 241 -11.47 -4.54 -9.54
N LYS A 242 -10.83 -5.26 -8.60
CA LYS A 242 -11.36 -5.44 -7.26
C LYS A 242 -11.20 -4.10 -6.55
N CYS A 243 -12.18 -3.20 -6.67
CA CYS A 243 -12.26 -1.88 -6.03
C CYS A 243 -10.89 -1.31 -5.60
N LEU A 244 -10.22 -0.56 -6.48
CA LEU A 244 -8.90 0.04 -6.23
C LEU A 244 -9.01 1.21 -5.22
N LEU A 245 -9.33 0.88 -3.97
CA LEU A 245 -8.41 1.29 -2.93
C LEU A 245 -7.13 0.48 -3.17
N PRO A 246 -5.91 1.05 -3.08
CA PRO A 246 -4.84 0.18 -2.61
C PRO A 246 -5.40 -0.47 -1.35
N LEU A 247 -5.36 -1.80 -1.23
CA LEU A 247 -5.44 -2.44 0.09
C LEU A 247 -4.19 -1.99 0.88
N SER A 248 -4.15 -0.72 1.28
CA SER A 248 -4.34 -0.44 2.68
C SER A 248 -5.82 -0.71 2.94
N SER A 249 -6.18 -1.97 3.20
CA SER A 249 -7.01 -2.13 4.39
C SER A 249 -6.23 -1.33 5.44
N ALA A 250 -6.85 -0.35 6.08
CA ALA A 250 -6.19 0.20 7.27
C ALA A 250 -5.92 -1.05 8.10
N ALA A 251 -4.64 -1.40 8.23
CA ALA A 251 -4.22 -2.65 8.81
C ALA A 251 -5.00 -2.78 10.11
N THR A 252 -5.94 -3.72 10.17
CA THR A 252 -6.87 -3.74 11.29
C THR A 252 -6.06 -4.26 12.45
N THR A 253 -5.75 -3.37 13.39
CA THR A 253 -4.98 -3.75 14.58
C THR A 253 -5.82 -4.73 15.39
N LEU A 254 -5.40 -6.00 15.37
CA LEU A 254 -6.02 -7.09 16.12
C LEU A 254 -5.46 -7.14 17.54
N ILE A 255 -4.16 -6.86 17.69
CA ILE A 255 -3.49 -6.67 18.99
C ILE A 255 -2.60 -5.42 18.87
N PRO A 256 -2.86 -4.36 19.65
CA PRO A 256 -2.08 -3.13 19.58
C PRO A 256 -0.75 -3.23 20.33
N SER A 257 0.23 -2.42 19.94
CA SER A 257 1.53 -2.29 20.63
C SER A 257 1.43 -1.90 22.11
N THR A 258 0.28 -1.38 22.53
CA THR A 258 -0.05 -1.02 23.91
C THR A 258 -0.57 -2.19 24.75
N CYS A 259 -0.70 -3.41 24.19
CA CYS A 259 -1.25 -4.57 24.90
C CYS A 259 -0.46 -4.95 26.16
N PHE A 260 0.80 -4.53 26.31
CA PHE A 260 1.62 -4.75 27.51
C PHE A 260 1.85 -3.49 28.34
N ASN A 261 1.00 -2.46 28.23
CA ASN A 261 1.13 -1.25 29.05
C ASN A 261 0.64 -1.44 30.49
N SER A 262 -0.27 -2.39 30.72
CA SER A 262 -0.84 -2.70 32.03
C SER A 262 -1.40 -4.12 32.05
N TYR A 263 -1.69 -4.67 33.23
CA TYR A 263 -2.42 -5.95 33.34
C TYR A 263 -3.80 -5.88 32.70
N SER A 264 -4.51 -4.75 32.85
CA SER A 264 -5.79 -4.52 32.17
C SER A 264 -5.64 -4.61 30.65
N SER A 265 -4.58 -4.04 30.08
CA SER A 265 -4.30 -4.10 28.64
C SER A 265 -3.89 -5.50 28.22
N LEU A 266 -3.10 -6.22 29.03
CA LEU A 266 -2.73 -7.61 28.75
C LEU A 266 -4.00 -8.48 28.70
N GLU A 267 -4.82 -8.39 29.74
CA GLU A 267 -6.03 -9.18 29.90
C GLU A 267 -7.13 -8.80 28.91
N GLU A 268 -7.07 -7.64 28.27
CA GLU A 268 -7.97 -7.29 27.16
C GLU A 268 -7.76 -8.23 25.97
N TYR A 269 -6.50 -8.55 25.65
CA TYR A 269 -6.12 -9.31 24.44
C TYR A 269 -5.67 -10.74 24.72
N PHE A 270 -5.23 -11.06 25.94
CA PHE A 270 -4.61 -12.34 26.29
C PHE A 270 -5.29 -13.03 27.48
N GLY A 271 -5.36 -14.36 27.40
CA GLY A 271 -5.60 -15.26 28.51
C GLY A 271 -4.29 -15.85 29.03
N TYR A 272 -4.34 -16.39 30.25
CA TYR A 272 -3.23 -17.11 30.88
C TYR A 272 -3.25 -18.59 30.47
N LEU A 273 -2.10 -19.26 30.60
CA LEU A 273 -1.88 -20.67 30.21
C LEU A 273 -2.00 -20.88 28.70
N HIS A 274 -1.84 -22.12 28.25
CA HIS A 274 -2.20 -22.49 26.87
C HIS A 274 -3.73 -22.57 26.74
N PRO A 275 -4.29 -22.46 25.52
CA PRO A 275 -5.71 -22.66 25.29
C PRO A 275 -6.24 -24.03 25.80
N TRP A 276 -5.37 -25.03 25.90
CA TRP A 276 -5.66 -26.39 26.38
C TRP A 276 -5.16 -26.67 27.81
N GLY A 277 -4.62 -25.69 28.53
CA GLY A 277 -4.23 -25.81 29.94
C GLY A 277 -2.75 -25.60 30.24
N SER A 278 -2.26 -26.24 31.30
CA SER A 278 -0.96 -25.92 31.92
C SER A 278 0.24 -26.61 31.28
N ASP A 279 0.03 -27.73 30.61
CA ASP A 279 1.12 -28.62 30.20
C ASP A 279 1.24 -28.64 28.66
N HIS A 280 2.48 -28.79 28.19
CA HIS A 280 2.80 -28.98 26.77
C HIS A 280 3.91 -30.05 26.65
N ASN A 281 4.75 -29.98 25.62
CA ASN A 281 5.79 -30.96 25.29
C ASN A 281 7.16 -30.73 25.96
N GLY A 282 7.24 -29.88 26.99
CA GLY A 282 8.47 -29.63 27.78
C GLY A 282 8.27 -29.85 29.28
N SER A 283 9.33 -29.59 30.06
CA SER A 283 9.35 -29.83 31.51
C SER A 283 8.93 -28.61 32.35
N ALA A 284 8.46 -27.53 31.73
CA ALA A 284 7.79 -26.44 32.42
C ALA A 284 6.27 -26.64 32.45
N ARG A 285 5.71 -26.54 33.65
CA ARG A 285 4.26 -26.41 33.86
C ARG A 285 3.90 -24.93 33.93
N MET A 286 2.94 -24.53 33.11
CA MET A 286 2.48 -23.16 33.04
C MET A 286 1.56 -22.82 34.19
N VAL A 287 1.81 -21.68 34.81
CA VAL A 287 1.08 -21.13 35.95
C VAL A 287 0.86 -19.63 35.76
N GLY A 288 0.03 -19.05 36.61
CA GLY A 288 -0.31 -17.62 36.59
C GLY A 288 -1.78 -17.36 36.30
N ASN A 289 -2.25 -16.19 36.75
CA ASN A 289 -3.61 -15.70 36.58
C ASN A 289 -3.64 -14.17 36.82
N SER A 290 -4.83 -13.56 36.78
CA SER A 290 -5.01 -12.10 36.95
C SER A 290 -4.62 -11.55 38.33
N THR A 291 -4.36 -12.43 39.30
CA THR A 291 -3.96 -12.04 40.67
C THR A 291 -2.58 -12.55 41.07
N ASP A 292 -1.99 -13.46 40.28
CA ASP A 292 -0.66 -14.02 40.50
C ASP A 292 0.28 -13.60 39.37
N HIS A 293 1.14 -12.64 39.69
CA HIS A 293 2.11 -12.05 38.77
C HIS A 293 3.53 -12.57 39.00
N GLU A 294 3.70 -13.68 39.73
CA GLU A 294 5.03 -14.24 40.03
C GLU A 294 5.74 -14.73 38.77
N TYR A 295 4.99 -15.34 37.84
CA TYR A 295 5.52 -15.98 36.62
C TYR A 295 5.26 -15.17 35.35
N ILE A 296 4.26 -14.29 35.40
CA ILE A 296 3.78 -13.49 34.27
C ILE A 296 3.57 -12.07 34.79
N SER A 297 4.44 -11.15 34.40
CA SER A 297 4.39 -9.77 34.88
C SER A 297 4.46 -8.78 33.73
N VAL A 298 3.84 -7.62 33.91
CA VAL A 298 3.86 -6.53 32.95
C VAL A 298 4.40 -5.27 33.63
N ASN A 299 5.45 -4.68 33.07
CA ASN A 299 6.05 -3.45 33.57
C ASN A 299 6.58 -2.60 32.41
N SER A 300 6.26 -1.30 32.40
CA SER A 300 6.79 -0.33 31.43
C SER A 300 6.65 -0.78 29.97
N GLY A 301 5.48 -1.29 29.58
CA GLY A 301 5.22 -1.74 28.20
C GLY A 301 5.81 -3.11 27.86
N THR A 302 6.36 -3.84 28.82
CA THR A 302 7.06 -5.12 28.60
C THR A 302 6.39 -6.25 29.37
N LEU A 303 5.98 -7.30 28.66
CA LEU A 303 5.62 -8.60 29.23
C LEU A 303 6.90 -9.36 29.59
N THR A 304 6.96 -9.90 30.80
CA THR A 304 8.05 -10.78 31.26
C THR A 304 7.47 -12.10 31.73
N LEU A 305 7.92 -13.18 31.10
CA LEU A 305 7.72 -14.56 31.55
C LEU A 305 8.98 -15.01 32.30
N VAL A 306 8.81 -15.66 33.45
CA VAL A 306 9.92 -16.26 34.20
C VAL A 306 9.68 -17.75 34.43
N ALA A 307 10.69 -18.56 34.14
CA ALA A 307 10.72 -19.97 34.50
C ALA A 307 11.59 -20.14 35.75
N LYS A 308 11.04 -20.78 36.78
CA LYS A 308 11.72 -21.07 38.05
C LYS A 308 11.89 -22.57 38.25
N PRO A 309 13.10 -23.05 38.58
CA PRO A 309 13.31 -24.45 38.91
C PRO A 309 12.45 -24.88 40.10
N VAL A 310 11.86 -26.08 40.01
CA VAL A 310 11.01 -26.65 41.06
C VAL A 310 11.28 -28.16 41.17
N SER A 311 10.88 -28.75 42.30
CA SER A 311 10.90 -30.19 42.50
C SER A 311 9.56 -30.68 43.07
N GLY A 312 9.27 -31.97 42.90
CA GLY A 312 8.08 -32.60 43.48
C GLY A 312 6.76 -32.29 42.74
N GLN A 313 6.82 -31.69 41.55
CA GLN A 313 5.63 -31.54 40.70
C GLN A 313 5.23 -32.90 40.10
N PRO A 314 3.93 -33.22 40.01
CA PRO A 314 3.49 -34.42 39.31
C PRO A 314 3.83 -34.31 37.81
N PRO A 315 4.17 -35.42 37.14
CA PRO A 315 4.44 -35.40 35.71
C PRO A 315 3.21 -34.97 34.90
N THR A 316 3.41 -34.60 33.64
CA THR A 316 2.31 -34.36 32.70
C THR A 316 1.52 -35.66 32.47
N SER A 317 0.34 -35.56 31.86
CA SER A 317 -0.44 -36.73 31.44
C SER A 317 0.34 -37.64 30.47
N GLY A 318 1.27 -37.09 29.70
CA GLY A 318 2.19 -37.81 28.81
C GLY A 318 3.44 -38.37 29.51
N GLY A 319 3.57 -38.22 30.83
CA GLY A 319 4.68 -38.76 31.62
C GLY A 319 5.95 -37.90 31.64
N ILE A 320 5.91 -36.68 31.11
CA ILE A 320 7.04 -35.74 31.14
C ILE A 320 7.20 -35.22 32.57
N GLN A 321 8.41 -35.34 33.13
CA GLN A 321 8.71 -34.82 34.45
C GLN A 321 8.76 -33.28 34.43
N ILE A 322 8.19 -32.66 35.45
CA ILE A 322 8.16 -31.20 35.58
C ILE A 322 9.33 -30.74 36.45
N HIS A 323 10.21 -29.95 35.85
CA HIS A 323 11.39 -29.36 36.50
C HIS A 323 11.24 -27.85 36.71
N TYR A 324 10.25 -27.21 36.08
CA TYR A 324 10.04 -25.77 36.14
C TYR A 324 8.56 -25.41 36.31
N LEU A 325 8.30 -24.32 37.02
CA LEU A 325 7.07 -23.55 36.86
C LEU A 325 7.37 -22.33 35.99
N SER A 326 6.51 -22.04 35.00
CA SER A 326 6.74 -20.97 34.03
C SER A 326 5.45 -20.29 33.60
N GLY A 327 5.56 -19.28 32.75
CA GLY A 327 4.45 -18.49 32.23
C GLY A 327 4.11 -18.82 30.78
N THR A 328 2.82 -18.66 30.44
CA THR A 328 2.31 -18.62 29.07
C THR A 328 1.12 -17.69 29.01
N VAL A 329 1.02 -16.95 27.93
CA VAL A 329 -0.19 -16.22 27.54
C VAL A 329 -0.59 -16.58 26.12
N HIS A 330 -1.89 -16.66 25.86
CA HIS A 330 -2.44 -16.88 24.53
C HIS A 330 -3.44 -15.77 24.19
N ALA A 331 -3.54 -15.38 22.92
CA ALA A 331 -4.55 -14.41 22.51
C ALA A 331 -5.95 -14.95 22.80
N LYS A 332 -6.87 -14.11 23.30
CA LYS A 332 -8.27 -14.49 23.56
C LYS A 332 -9.07 -14.75 22.28
N SER A 333 -8.59 -14.23 21.16
CA SER A 333 -9.16 -14.42 19.83
C SER A 333 -8.28 -15.36 19.01
N THR A 334 -8.92 -16.14 18.14
CA THR A 334 -8.23 -16.85 17.07
C THR A 334 -8.15 -15.98 15.81
N PHE A 335 -7.10 -16.17 15.02
CA PHE A 335 -6.84 -15.41 13.80
C PHE A 335 -6.91 -16.33 12.59
N THR A 336 -7.58 -15.90 11.52
CA THR A 336 -7.73 -16.71 10.30
C THR A 336 -7.27 -15.92 9.09
N VAL A 337 -6.34 -16.48 8.32
CA VAL A 337 -6.00 -15.93 7.00
C VAL A 337 -7.15 -16.27 6.05
N GLN A 338 -7.86 -15.27 5.57
CA GLN A 338 -8.90 -15.40 4.54
C GLN A 338 -8.29 -15.25 3.15
N VAL A 339 -9.00 -15.73 2.13
CA VAL A 339 -8.62 -15.53 0.73
C VAL A 339 -8.41 -14.03 0.44
N GLY A 340 -7.25 -13.69 -0.12
CA GLY A 340 -6.84 -12.33 -0.44
C GLY A 340 -6.45 -11.46 0.77
N SER A 341 -6.25 -12.04 1.95
CA SER A 341 -5.85 -11.31 3.16
C SER A 341 -4.51 -11.80 3.73
N GLY A 342 -4.05 -11.16 4.79
CA GLY A 342 -2.88 -11.62 5.52
C GLY A 342 -2.72 -11.00 6.90
N PHE A 343 -1.57 -11.28 7.52
CA PHE A 343 -1.18 -10.68 8.78
C PHE A 343 0.21 -10.05 8.71
N ASN A 344 0.37 -8.92 9.38
CA ASN A 344 1.67 -8.43 9.81
C ASN A 344 1.76 -8.65 11.31
N VAL A 345 2.79 -9.37 11.75
CA VAL A 345 3.02 -9.64 13.17
C VAL A 345 4.43 -9.20 13.51
N GLN A 346 4.58 -8.31 14.49
CA GLN A 346 5.87 -7.78 14.92
C GLN A 346 5.91 -7.69 16.44
N ALA A 347 7.05 -8.02 17.05
CA ALA A 347 7.36 -7.62 18.41
C ALA A 347 8.89 -7.53 18.61
N GLU A 348 9.28 -6.93 19.74
CA GLU A 348 10.68 -6.93 20.19
C GLU A 348 10.87 -7.96 21.30
N PHE A 349 11.91 -8.77 21.18
CA PHE A 349 12.17 -9.90 22.06
C PHE A 349 13.55 -9.82 22.71
N GLN A 350 13.61 -10.18 23.98
CA GLN A 350 14.84 -10.52 24.69
C GLN A 350 14.66 -11.94 25.22
N ALA A 351 15.37 -12.90 24.62
CA ALA A 351 15.12 -14.32 24.78
C ALA A 351 16.37 -15.08 25.23
N PRO A 352 16.23 -16.03 26.18
CA PRO A 352 17.33 -16.88 26.60
C PRO A 352 17.68 -17.88 25.50
N VAL A 353 18.97 -18.18 25.39
CA VAL A 353 19.50 -19.13 24.39
C VAL A 353 20.39 -20.20 25.02
N ALA A 354 20.34 -20.34 26.34
CA ALA A 354 21.06 -21.37 27.06
C ALA A 354 20.39 -22.74 26.81
N ARG A 355 21.17 -23.82 26.84
CA ARG A 355 20.63 -25.17 26.74
C ARG A 355 19.48 -25.36 27.75
N GLY A 356 18.39 -25.98 27.29
CA GLY A 356 17.20 -26.22 28.08
C GLY A 356 16.26 -25.04 28.26
N THR A 357 16.51 -23.88 27.63
CA THR A 357 15.52 -22.80 27.53
C THR A 357 14.80 -22.87 26.20
N TRP A 358 13.47 -22.88 26.21
CA TRP A 358 12.62 -22.99 25.03
C TRP A 358 11.51 -21.92 24.97
N PRO A 359 11.87 -20.62 24.89
CA PRO A 359 10.89 -19.59 24.60
C PRO A 359 10.33 -19.74 23.18
N ALA A 360 9.04 -19.46 23.02
CA ALA A 360 8.39 -19.49 21.72
C ALA A 360 7.36 -18.35 21.57
N PHE A 361 7.23 -17.89 20.33
CA PHE A 361 6.18 -17.01 19.84
C PHE A 361 5.65 -17.58 18.54
N TRP A 362 4.43 -18.09 18.55
CA TRP A 362 3.97 -19.00 17.52
C TRP A 362 2.47 -18.95 17.29
N LEU A 363 2.07 -19.37 16.09
CA LEU A 363 0.69 -19.55 15.66
C LEU A 363 0.41 -21.03 15.51
N THR A 364 -0.69 -21.53 16.07
CA THR A 364 -1.08 -22.94 15.93
C THR A 364 -2.57 -23.10 15.70
N GLY A 365 -2.97 -24.12 14.95
CA GLY A 365 -4.37 -24.37 14.61
C GLY A 365 -5.24 -24.57 15.85
N ALA A 366 -6.36 -23.84 15.92
CA ALA A 366 -7.27 -23.88 17.05
C ALA A 366 -8.10 -25.17 17.09
N ASP A 367 -8.46 -25.70 15.92
CA ASP A 367 -9.31 -26.90 15.80
C ASP A 367 -8.52 -28.17 15.47
N SER A 368 -7.33 -28.01 14.88
CA SER A 368 -6.51 -29.13 14.44
C SER A 368 -5.05 -28.72 14.30
N TRP A 369 -4.14 -29.65 14.58
CA TRP A 369 -2.73 -29.49 14.29
C TRP A 369 -2.28 -30.43 13.16
N PRO A 370 -1.54 -29.95 12.14
CA PRO A 370 -1.29 -28.53 11.78
C PRO A 370 -2.56 -27.80 11.30
N PRO A 371 -2.51 -26.46 11.10
CA PRO A 371 -1.36 -25.58 10.79
C PRO A 371 -0.52 -25.11 11.99
N GLU A 372 0.76 -24.81 11.77
CA GLU A 372 1.64 -24.14 12.75
C GLU A 372 2.70 -23.23 12.10
N ILE A 373 2.95 -22.06 12.69
CA ILE A 373 4.00 -21.12 12.28
C ILE A 373 4.76 -20.67 13.53
N ASP A 374 6.03 -21.04 13.64
CA ASP A 374 6.91 -20.53 14.68
C ASP A 374 7.48 -19.19 14.19
N LEU A 375 6.85 -18.11 14.64
CA LEU A 375 7.25 -16.73 14.31
C LEU A 375 8.62 -16.41 14.92
N ALA A 376 8.91 -16.96 16.10
CA ALA A 376 10.23 -17.01 16.70
C ALA A 376 10.30 -18.13 17.75
N GLU A 377 11.32 -18.95 17.68
CA GLU A 377 11.54 -20.05 18.62
C GLU A 377 13.03 -20.17 18.94
N TRP A 378 13.41 -20.35 20.20
CA TRP A 378 14.82 -20.54 20.59
C TRP A 378 15.00 -21.89 21.28
N LYS A 379 15.97 -22.69 20.81
CA LYS A 379 16.19 -24.07 21.27
C LYS A 379 17.47 -24.26 22.09
N GLY A 380 17.92 -23.22 22.77
CA GLY A 380 19.08 -23.31 23.66
C GLY A 380 20.44 -23.52 22.95
N THR A 381 20.54 -23.14 21.67
CA THR A 381 21.74 -23.34 20.84
C THR A 381 22.42 -22.02 20.40
N GLY A 382 22.03 -20.88 20.99
CA GLY A 382 22.47 -19.57 20.50
C GLY A 382 21.84 -19.12 19.17
N LYS A 383 20.74 -19.77 18.77
CA LYS A 383 20.04 -19.51 17.51
C LYS A 383 18.56 -19.23 17.76
N ILE A 384 17.97 -18.53 16.80
CA ILE A 384 16.52 -18.39 16.61
C ILE A 384 16.10 -19.22 15.40
N SER A 385 15.00 -19.94 15.53
CA SER A 385 14.38 -20.80 14.53
C SER A 385 13.10 -20.14 14.00
N PHE A 386 12.89 -20.24 12.68
CA PHE A 386 11.66 -19.85 11.99
C PHE A 386 11.11 -21.06 11.26
N ASN A 387 9.88 -21.49 11.59
CA ASN A 387 9.32 -22.73 11.06
C ASN A 387 7.90 -22.53 10.51
N THR A 388 7.56 -23.28 9.46
CA THR A 388 6.19 -23.40 8.92
C THR A 388 5.89 -24.87 8.67
N PHE A 389 4.84 -25.40 9.31
CA PHE A 389 4.51 -26.84 9.32
C PHE A 389 3.31 -27.20 8.44
N ASN A 390 3.54 -28.07 7.46
CA ASN A 390 2.46 -28.70 6.70
C ASN A 390 2.00 -30.01 7.34
N THR A 391 2.95 -30.76 7.92
CA THR A 391 2.75 -31.95 8.76
C THR A 391 3.91 -32.06 9.76
N SER A 392 3.84 -32.99 10.72
CA SER A 392 4.97 -33.31 11.61
C SER A 392 6.26 -33.72 10.88
N SER A 393 6.15 -34.22 9.65
CA SER A 393 7.27 -34.66 8.82
C SER A 393 7.61 -33.70 7.67
N GLN A 394 6.76 -32.69 7.44
CA GLN A 394 6.90 -31.71 6.38
C GLN A 394 6.89 -30.32 7.00
N VAL A 395 8.08 -29.93 7.46
CA VAL A 395 8.36 -28.62 8.02
C VAL A 395 9.40 -27.94 7.16
N ARG A 396 9.21 -26.65 6.90
CA ARG A 396 10.31 -25.79 6.47
C ARG A 396 10.85 -25.09 7.70
N ALA A 397 12.15 -25.24 7.95
CA ALA A 397 12.81 -24.71 9.12
C ALA A 397 14.08 -23.98 8.71
N LEU A 398 14.39 -22.88 9.39
CA LEU A 398 15.67 -22.20 9.26
C LEU A 398 16.12 -21.67 10.61
N ASP A 399 17.30 -22.10 11.05
CA ASP A 399 17.96 -21.58 12.23
C ASP A 399 19.00 -20.54 11.82
N VAL A 400 18.95 -19.35 12.44
CA VAL A 400 19.97 -18.31 12.27
C VAL A 400 20.57 -17.92 13.62
N PRO A 401 21.83 -17.46 13.68
CA PRO A 401 22.42 -16.94 14.91
C PRO A 401 21.54 -15.85 15.53
N TYR A 402 21.32 -15.92 16.85
CA TYR A 402 20.63 -14.87 17.59
C TYR A 402 21.67 -14.02 18.33
N PRO A 403 22.00 -12.82 17.81
CA PRO A 403 23.03 -11.98 18.42
C PRO A 403 22.56 -11.44 19.78
N SER A 404 23.51 -11.06 20.63
CA SER A 404 23.28 -10.35 21.89
C SER A 404 21.98 -10.70 22.64
N PRO A 405 21.82 -11.90 23.20
CA PRO A 405 20.54 -12.36 23.80
C PRO A 405 19.99 -11.50 24.95
N ASN A 406 20.81 -10.59 25.49
CA ASN A 406 20.44 -9.63 26.52
C ASN A 406 19.90 -8.30 25.95
N ASP A 407 19.93 -8.10 24.64
CA ASP A 407 19.36 -6.93 23.96
C ASP A 407 17.97 -7.30 23.39
N PHE A 408 17.18 -6.26 23.08
CA PHE A 408 15.90 -6.45 22.38
C PHE A 408 16.16 -6.51 20.86
N HIS A 409 15.63 -7.55 20.23
CA HIS A 409 15.67 -7.76 18.78
C HIS A 409 14.27 -7.70 18.20
N THR A 410 14.12 -7.04 17.05
CA THR A 410 12.83 -6.96 16.36
C THR A 410 12.63 -8.20 15.52
N ILE A 411 11.56 -8.95 15.79
CA ILE A 411 11.10 -10.02 14.91
C ILE A 411 9.80 -9.57 14.24
N TRP A 412 9.74 -9.75 12.92
CA TRP A 412 8.61 -9.39 12.08
C TRP A 412 8.29 -10.54 11.14
N SER A 413 7.00 -10.80 10.93
CA SER A 413 6.52 -11.76 9.94
C SER A 413 5.38 -11.19 9.09
N GLU A 414 5.46 -11.40 7.77
CA GLU A 414 4.34 -11.17 6.85
C GLU A 414 3.76 -12.51 6.45
N ILE A 415 2.49 -12.76 6.79
CA ILE A 415 1.73 -13.94 6.36
C ILE A 415 0.75 -13.47 5.30
N ARG A 416 0.72 -14.10 4.12
CA ARG A 416 -0.17 -13.72 3.01
C ARG A 416 -0.82 -14.95 2.41
N ASP A 417 -2.07 -14.80 1.96
CA ASP A 417 -2.63 -15.72 0.98
C ASP A 417 -1.76 -15.77 -0.27
N GLU A 418 -1.41 -16.98 -0.71
CA GLU A 418 -0.59 -17.22 -1.89
C GLU A 418 -1.42 -17.54 -3.13
N ASP A 419 -2.49 -18.34 -2.97
CA ASP A 419 -3.24 -18.91 -4.10
C ASP A 419 -4.70 -19.29 -3.77
N GLY A 420 -5.23 -18.80 -2.65
CA GLY A 420 -6.56 -19.10 -2.14
C GLY A 420 -6.65 -20.36 -1.29
N ALA A 421 -5.56 -21.12 -1.12
CA ALA A 421 -5.48 -22.29 -0.24
C ALA A 421 -4.25 -22.27 0.68
N ASN A 422 -3.11 -21.82 0.13
CA ASN A 422 -1.82 -21.81 0.80
C ASN A 422 -1.47 -20.41 1.29
N VAL A 423 -0.48 -20.32 2.19
CA VAL A 423 0.07 -19.05 2.65
C VAL A 423 1.57 -18.97 2.37
N SER A 424 2.06 -17.78 2.07
CA SER A 424 3.48 -17.44 2.19
C SER A 424 3.75 -16.75 3.53
N VAL A 425 4.91 -17.04 4.12
CA VAL A 425 5.37 -16.47 5.37
C VAL A 425 6.77 -15.91 5.18
N ARG A 426 6.92 -14.58 5.25
CA ARG A 426 8.21 -13.89 5.16
C ARG A 426 8.66 -13.52 6.56
N PHE A 427 9.79 -14.05 6.99
CA PHE A 427 10.35 -13.84 8.33
C PHE A 427 11.49 -12.83 8.29
N TYR A 428 11.51 -11.92 9.24
CA TYR A 428 12.50 -10.86 9.36
C TYR A 428 13.06 -10.80 10.78
N LEU A 429 14.35 -10.50 10.88
CA LEU A 429 15.06 -10.24 12.13
C LEU A 429 15.81 -8.92 11.98
N ASP A 430 15.56 -7.97 12.88
CA ASP A 430 16.15 -6.62 12.89
C ASP A 430 16.05 -5.90 11.53
N GLY A 431 14.88 -6.02 10.90
CA GLY A 431 14.56 -5.41 9.60
C GLY A 431 15.15 -6.13 8.39
N GLN A 432 15.93 -7.20 8.58
CA GLN A 432 16.46 -8.02 7.48
C GLN A 432 15.56 -9.21 7.19
N LEU A 433 15.20 -9.40 5.92
CA LEU A 433 14.48 -10.60 5.47
C LEU A 433 15.40 -11.82 5.63
N ILE A 434 14.98 -12.77 6.46
CA ILE A 434 15.71 -14.00 6.74
C ILE A 434 15.32 -15.10 5.76
N THR A 435 14.02 -15.34 5.58
CA THR A 435 13.53 -16.37 4.65
C THR A 435 12.07 -16.17 4.28
N THR A 436 11.64 -16.84 3.21
CA THR A 436 10.23 -16.99 2.82
C THR A 436 9.90 -18.47 2.81
N GLN A 437 8.86 -18.85 3.55
CA GLN A 437 8.37 -20.22 3.67
C GLN A 437 6.90 -20.28 3.22
N TYR A 438 6.39 -21.48 3.02
CA TYR A 438 5.03 -21.70 2.50
C TYR A 438 4.31 -22.73 3.36
N GLY A 439 3.13 -22.35 3.84
CA GLY A 439 2.20 -23.19 4.59
C GLY A 439 1.08 -23.67 3.67
N ARG A 440 0.84 -24.97 3.64
CA ARG A 440 -0.12 -25.64 2.76
C ARG A 440 -1.46 -25.79 3.45
N ASP A 441 -2.54 -25.41 2.76
CA ASP A 441 -3.91 -25.51 3.26
C ASP A 441 -4.11 -24.74 4.58
N TYR A 442 -3.59 -23.51 4.68
CA TYR A 442 -3.70 -22.65 5.86
C TYR A 442 -4.92 -21.70 5.79
N ILE A 443 -5.41 -21.41 4.59
CA ILE A 443 -6.52 -20.48 4.39
C ILE A 443 -7.79 -21.01 5.06
N GLY A 444 -8.48 -20.13 5.78
CA GLY A 444 -9.73 -20.44 6.48
C GLY A 444 -9.56 -21.19 7.80
N LYS A 445 -8.34 -21.57 8.21
CA LYS A 445 -8.09 -22.25 9.48
C LYS A 445 -7.83 -21.24 10.62
N PRO A 446 -8.55 -21.33 11.74
CA PRO A 446 -8.31 -20.46 12.89
C PRO A 446 -7.00 -20.83 13.60
N LEU A 447 -6.24 -19.81 13.99
CA LEU A 447 -4.93 -19.92 14.63
C LEU A 447 -4.95 -19.24 16.00
N TRP A 448 -4.48 -19.91 17.04
CA TRP A 448 -4.10 -19.29 18.31
C TRP A 448 -2.74 -18.62 18.18
N LEU A 449 -2.60 -17.41 18.72
CA LEU A 449 -1.29 -16.81 18.99
C LEU A 449 -0.88 -17.15 20.42
N ILE A 450 0.31 -17.72 20.58
CA ILE A 450 0.84 -18.16 21.87
C ILE A 450 2.22 -17.55 22.11
N ILE A 451 2.43 -17.11 23.35
CA ILE A 451 3.69 -16.66 23.89
C ILE A 451 3.97 -17.50 25.13
N ASP A 452 5.03 -18.31 25.10
CA ASP A 452 5.41 -19.15 26.23
C ASP A 452 6.92 -19.14 26.49
N LEU A 453 7.27 -19.49 27.72
CA LEU A 453 8.61 -19.86 28.12
C LEU A 453 8.61 -21.33 28.54
N GLN A 454 8.57 -22.23 27.56
CA GLN A 454 8.80 -23.65 27.79
C GLN A 454 10.27 -23.92 28.16
N MET A 455 10.52 -25.03 28.84
CA MET A 455 11.85 -25.46 29.26
C MET A 455 12.11 -26.90 28.84
N GLU A 456 13.36 -27.19 28.52
CA GLU A 456 13.83 -28.48 28.00
C GLU A 456 13.08 -28.92 26.73
N GLY A 457 12.75 -30.21 26.58
CA GLY A 457 12.14 -30.73 25.35
C GLY A 457 13.06 -30.57 24.14
N SER A 458 12.63 -29.83 23.12
CA SER A 458 13.42 -29.55 21.92
C SER A 458 14.70 -28.76 22.19
N SER A 459 14.78 -28.05 23.33
CA SER A 459 15.99 -27.32 23.75
C SER A 459 17.01 -28.18 24.52
N GLY A 460 16.69 -29.47 24.72
CA GLY A 460 17.51 -30.44 25.43
C GLY A 460 17.50 -30.29 26.95
N SER A 461 18.10 -31.24 27.64
CA SER A 461 18.24 -31.25 29.11
C SER A 461 19.70 -31.52 29.51
N PRO A 462 20.14 -31.14 30.73
CA PRO A 462 19.41 -30.35 31.71
C PRO A 462 19.31 -28.87 31.33
N GLY A 463 18.25 -28.20 31.78
CA GLY A 463 18.11 -26.75 31.70
C GLY A 463 18.81 -25.98 32.82
N PRO A 464 18.67 -24.63 32.86
CA PRO A 464 19.26 -23.77 33.88
C PRO A 464 18.78 -24.09 35.31
N THR A 465 19.64 -23.89 36.29
CA THR A 465 19.35 -24.07 37.72
C THR A 465 18.92 -22.79 38.43
N THR A 466 18.70 -21.71 37.68
CA THR A 466 18.28 -20.39 38.18
C THR A 466 17.11 -19.88 37.35
N ASP A 467 16.45 -18.85 37.87
CA ASP A 467 15.38 -18.15 37.17
C ASP A 467 15.82 -17.73 35.77
N THR A 468 14.97 -18.02 34.79
CA THR A 468 15.19 -17.75 33.37
C THR A 468 14.10 -16.79 32.90
N TYR A 469 14.47 -15.72 32.19
CA TYR A 469 13.55 -14.64 31.82
C TYR A 469 13.39 -14.55 30.31
N TYR A 470 12.16 -14.38 29.85
CA TYR A 470 11.81 -14.08 28.47
C TYR A 470 10.95 -12.82 28.44
N ARG A 471 11.37 -11.81 27.66
CA ARG A 471 10.74 -10.48 27.66
C ARG A 471 10.33 -10.04 26.27
N ILE A 472 9.16 -9.43 26.20
CA ILE A 472 8.52 -9.05 24.94
C ILE A 472 7.87 -7.68 25.10
N ARG A 473 8.04 -6.82 24.11
CA ARG A 473 7.41 -5.50 24.07
C ARG A 473 7.03 -5.11 22.64
N ASN A 474 6.26 -4.03 22.51
CA ASN A 474 5.88 -3.46 21.22
C ASN A 474 5.22 -4.48 20.27
N LEU A 475 4.40 -5.40 20.80
CA LEU A 475 3.69 -6.40 19.99
C LEU A 475 2.58 -5.74 19.17
N SER A 476 2.72 -5.74 17.85
CA SER A 476 1.67 -5.38 16.91
C SER A 476 1.24 -6.62 16.12
N PHE A 477 -0.06 -6.87 16.09
CA PHE A 477 -0.67 -7.87 15.22
C PHE A 477 -1.75 -7.19 14.38
N GLU A 478 -1.54 -7.15 13.08
CA GLU A 478 -2.41 -6.43 12.15
C GLU A 478 -2.92 -7.35 11.06
N GLN A 479 -4.20 -7.23 10.71
CA GLN A 479 -4.80 -7.85 9.54
C GLN A 479 -4.67 -6.92 8.32
N ILE A 480 -4.16 -7.46 7.23
CA ILE A 480 -3.91 -6.77 5.94
C ILE A 480 -4.92 -7.22 4.90
#